data_AF-A0A060UZ78-F1
#
_entry.id   AF-A0A060UZ78-F1
#
_cell.length_a   1.000
_cell.length_b   1.000
_cell.length_c   1.000
_cell.angle_alpha   90.00
_cell.angle_beta   90.00
_cell.angle_gamma   90.00
#
_symmetry.space_group_name_H-M   'P 1'
#
loop_
_entity.id
_entity.type
_entity.pdbx_description
1 polymer ?
#
loop_
_entity_poly.entity_id
_entity_poly.type
_entity_poly.pdbx_seq_one_letter_code
_entity_poly.pdbx_strand_id
1 'polypeptide(L)'
;MKKALPQAASLSGIGRYDDAGSIATPSAVGPAAPPVPVPLKSRIDPDRDCWVDLLRKTRGALNRDNIRRCIALLMPKLSRCGPWTDTDDDLCELWAELRRIENNAIARARKKRQRATQNALQAQTDDGDSKGVAEHRLSAGKIVQLFASRIPDRPYCTDNFSTGVRIRPRTTAMCSREIQPNAPWSRQCLVLDLDHDRPFPDGCPPPQLIVHNPTNGHRHGLIVWETPILIGPSASRKGQKFYEDTAAAIQLLYAGDPNYRGTLCHNPLSAAWRLEILHPDTYQLSDFREVLKMAKEQGANNAYRSAGAEAYAVLGRNCATWEACRYFGYALGPRPDLYNRIREQIDKYNVQHNTPPLGPRECHNIAKSITAYVMSGQQRGQSMTDEDWQTWVAHTHRPKVQARRGRLGGLAKGAANAHKRTMAWELAEQGLSARAIAAQLDVSAMSVSRWLRG
;
A
#
# COMPACT_ATOMS: atom_id res chain seq x y z
N MET A 1 -29.89 2.50 -49.22
CA MET A 1 -30.06 3.93 -49.56
C MET A 1 -30.27 4.72 -48.29
N LYS A 2 -29.50 5.81 -48.17
CA LYS A 2 -29.42 6.76 -47.07
C LYS A 2 -30.77 7.45 -46.82
N LYS A 3 -31.07 7.80 -45.57
CA LYS A 3 -31.80 9.05 -45.27
C LYS A 3 -31.16 9.74 -44.07
N ALA A 4 -30.72 10.95 -44.32
CA ALA A 4 -30.18 11.92 -43.39
C ALA A 4 -31.22 13.02 -43.17
N LEU A 5 -31.23 13.57 -41.95
CA LEU A 5 -31.50 14.96 -41.52
C LEU A 5 -32.80 15.66 -41.97
N PRO A 6 -33.37 16.52 -41.10
CA PRO A 6 -32.96 17.93 -41.15
C PRO A 6 -32.82 18.64 -39.80
N GLN A 7 -32.00 19.70 -39.83
CA GLN A 7 -32.03 20.86 -38.92
C GLN A 7 -33.19 21.80 -39.31
N ALA A 8 -33.71 22.57 -38.35
CA ALA A 8 -33.65 24.05 -38.34
C ALA A 8 -34.77 24.69 -37.49
N ALA A 9 -34.44 25.88 -36.96
CA ALA A 9 -35.31 27.04 -36.74
C ALA A 9 -36.29 26.99 -35.52
N SER A 10 -36.56 28.05 -34.75
CA SER A 10 -36.15 29.47 -34.82
C SER A 10 -36.86 30.29 -33.70
N LEU A 11 -36.35 31.52 -33.45
CA LEU A 11 -37.08 32.76 -33.12
C LEU A 11 -37.78 32.87 -31.74
N SER A 12 -37.34 33.74 -30.81
CA SER A 12 -37.43 35.22 -30.73
C SER A 12 -38.67 35.74 -29.98
N GLY A 13 -38.50 36.71 -29.06
CA GLY A 13 -39.58 37.55 -28.51
C GLY A 13 -39.44 37.83 -27.01
N ILE A 14 -38.75 38.90 -26.57
CA ILE A 14 -39.28 40.23 -26.15
C ILE A 14 -39.84 40.26 -24.71
N GLY A 15 -39.34 41.19 -23.88
CA GLY A 15 -40.04 41.68 -22.68
C GLY A 15 -39.13 42.37 -21.65
N ARG A 16 -39.28 43.69 -21.48
CA ARG A 16 -38.58 44.55 -20.51
C ARG A 16 -39.35 44.67 -19.17
N TYR A 17 -38.61 45.21 -18.18
CA TYR A 17 -39.01 46.05 -17.03
C TYR A 17 -39.15 45.42 -15.63
N ASP A 18 -38.61 46.22 -14.70
CA ASP A 18 -38.34 46.04 -13.28
C ASP A 18 -39.61 45.93 -12.42
N ASP A 19 -39.54 45.26 -11.26
CA ASP A 19 -39.96 45.83 -9.97
C ASP A 19 -39.65 44.92 -8.77
N ALA A 20 -39.60 45.57 -7.61
CA ALA A 20 -39.08 45.15 -6.30
C ALA A 20 -39.73 43.92 -5.62
N GLY A 21 -38.98 43.27 -4.70
CA GLY A 21 -39.55 42.26 -3.79
C GLY A 21 -38.57 41.42 -2.94
N SER A 22 -37.91 42.05 -1.96
CA SER A 22 -37.73 41.58 -0.56
C SER A 22 -37.58 40.07 -0.19
N ILE A 23 -36.39 39.76 0.37
CA ILE A 23 -36.12 39.06 1.68
C ILE A 23 -36.13 37.50 1.80
N ALA A 24 -34.89 36.96 1.84
CA ALA A 24 -34.25 36.09 2.86
C ALA A 24 -34.22 34.53 2.84
N THR A 25 -32.97 34.07 3.02
CA THR A 25 -32.42 32.82 3.63
C THR A 25 -32.14 31.60 2.71
N PRO A 26 -31.24 30.68 3.11
CA PRO A 26 -29.80 30.74 2.84
C PRO A 26 -29.34 29.56 1.97
N SER A 27 -28.72 29.82 0.82
CA SER A 27 -28.23 28.74 -0.04
C SER A 27 -26.91 28.17 0.46
N ALA A 28 -26.87 26.84 0.53
CA ALA A 28 -25.78 26.02 1.00
C ALA A 28 -24.46 26.30 0.27
N VAL A 29 -23.41 26.55 1.05
CA VAL A 29 -22.02 26.63 0.58
C VAL A 29 -21.58 25.21 0.20
N GLY A 30 -21.54 24.92 -1.11
CA GLY A 30 -20.79 23.78 -1.63
C GLY A 30 -19.28 23.96 -1.37
N PRO A 31 -18.50 22.87 -1.24
CA PRO A 31 -17.08 22.96 -0.93
C PRO A 31 -16.35 23.74 -2.04
N ALA A 32 -15.75 24.86 -1.66
CA ALA A 32 -14.91 25.67 -2.54
C ALA A 32 -13.78 24.80 -3.10
N ALA A 33 -13.64 24.82 -4.43
CA ALA A 33 -12.51 24.21 -5.11
C ALA A 33 -11.19 24.73 -4.50
N PRO A 34 -10.17 23.88 -4.29
CA PRO A 34 -8.90 24.33 -3.75
C PRO A 34 -8.30 25.40 -4.67
N PRO A 35 -7.80 26.53 -4.14
CA PRO A 35 -7.27 27.60 -4.95
C PRO A 35 -6.09 27.09 -5.77
N VAL A 36 -6.17 27.26 -7.08
CA VAL A 36 -5.05 27.04 -8.00
C VAL A 36 -3.88 27.91 -7.53
N PRO A 37 -2.65 27.38 -7.41
CA PRO A 37 -1.51 28.19 -6.99
C PRO A 37 -1.23 29.25 -8.07
N VAL A 38 -1.61 30.49 -7.79
CA VAL A 38 -1.29 31.60 -8.69
C VAL A 38 0.19 31.94 -8.50
N PRO A 39 1.01 32.01 -9.57
CA PRO A 39 2.42 32.35 -9.46
C PRO A 39 2.61 33.71 -8.73
N LEU A 40 3.61 33.77 -7.84
CA LEU A 40 3.87 34.91 -6.91
C LEU A 40 3.85 36.31 -7.55
N LYS A 41 4.06 36.39 -8.87
CA LYS A 41 4.09 37.65 -9.63
C LYS A 41 2.75 38.38 -9.70
N SER A 42 1.61 37.74 -9.44
CA SER A 42 0.30 38.38 -9.62
C SER A 42 -0.35 38.90 -8.33
N ARG A 43 0.40 38.97 -7.22
CA ARG A 43 -0.09 39.40 -5.90
C ARG A 43 0.60 40.66 -5.36
N ILE A 44 1.38 41.33 -6.19
CA ILE A 44 2.18 42.49 -5.79
C ILE A 44 1.83 43.60 -6.76
N ASP A 45 1.09 44.60 -6.26
CA ASP A 45 0.93 45.88 -6.95
C ASP A 45 2.00 46.83 -6.40
N PRO A 46 3.11 47.05 -7.13
CA PRO A 46 4.22 47.87 -6.67
C PRO A 46 3.85 49.35 -6.48
N ASP A 47 2.68 49.77 -6.98
CA ASP A 47 2.22 51.17 -6.92
C ASP A 47 1.14 51.39 -5.84
N ARG A 48 0.67 50.33 -5.13
CA ARG A 48 -0.38 50.43 -4.09
C ARG A 48 -0.02 49.87 -2.71
N ASP A 49 0.84 48.86 -2.60
CA ASP A 49 1.17 48.27 -1.30
C ASP A 49 2.38 48.98 -0.66
N CYS A 50 2.24 49.54 0.55
CA CYS A 50 3.39 50.06 1.28
C CYS A 50 4.37 48.92 1.57
N TRP A 51 5.66 49.12 1.29
CA TRP A 51 6.69 48.08 1.38
C TRP A 51 6.79 47.41 2.77
N VAL A 52 6.32 48.12 3.81
CA VAL A 52 6.20 47.63 5.19
C VAL A 52 5.20 46.47 5.30
N ASP A 53 4.04 46.56 4.64
CA ASP A 53 3.03 45.50 4.66
C ASP A 53 3.44 44.26 3.87
N LEU A 54 4.21 44.44 2.80
CA LEU A 54 4.80 43.34 2.03
C LEU A 54 5.80 42.54 2.89
N LEU A 55 6.64 43.22 3.67
CA LEU A 55 7.59 42.59 4.60
C LEU A 55 6.89 41.92 5.78
N ARG A 56 5.82 42.54 6.33
CA ARG A 56 5.00 41.93 7.40
C ARG A 56 4.29 40.67 6.93
N LYS A 57 3.71 40.67 5.72
CA LYS A 57 3.03 39.50 5.11
C LYS A 57 3.98 38.35 4.76
N THR A 58 5.27 38.62 4.53
CA THR A 58 6.28 37.62 4.11
C THR A 58 7.19 37.12 5.25
N ARG A 59 6.93 37.54 6.49
CA ARG A 59 7.71 37.25 7.73
C ARG A 59 7.99 35.76 8.01
N GLY A 60 7.21 34.85 7.44
CA GLY A 60 7.39 33.39 7.56
C GLY A 60 8.24 32.72 6.47
N ALA A 61 8.52 33.42 5.36
CA ALA A 61 9.01 32.79 4.12
C ALA A 61 10.43 33.21 3.68
N LEU A 62 11.08 34.14 4.37
CA LEU A 62 12.37 34.70 3.95
C LEU A 62 13.56 34.00 4.64
N ASN A 63 14.41 33.33 3.86
CA ASN A 63 15.72 32.85 4.31
C ASN A 63 16.77 33.98 4.29
N ARG A 64 17.92 33.78 4.94
CA ARG A 64 18.98 34.81 5.08
C ARG A 64 19.45 35.40 3.74
N ASP A 65 19.49 34.59 2.69
CA ASP A 65 19.98 35.00 1.37
C ASP A 65 18.93 35.82 0.61
N ASN A 66 17.64 35.53 0.80
CA ASN A 66 16.55 36.32 0.25
C ASN A 66 16.46 37.70 0.91
N ILE A 67 16.68 37.79 2.22
CA ILE A 67 16.74 39.08 2.94
C ILE A 67 17.87 39.95 2.38
N ARG A 68 19.07 39.39 2.22
CA ARG A 68 20.23 40.10 1.65
C ARG A 68 19.99 40.56 0.22
N ARG A 69 19.33 39.73 -0.60
CA ARG A 69 18.92 40.11 -1.96
C ARG A 69 17.88 41.22 -1.97
N CYS A 70 16.87 41.16 -1.10
CA CYS A 70 15.89 42.24 -0.98
C CYS A 70 16.55 43.56 -0.59
N ILE A 71 17.44 43.55 0.40
CA ILE A 71 18.21 44.75 0.80
C ILE A 71 19.04 45.27 -0.38
N ALA A 72 19.79 44.40 -1.07
CA ALA A 72 20.62 44.79 -2.21
C ALA A 72 19.82 45.33 -3.40
N LEU A 73 18.57 44.89 -3.58
CA LEU A 73 17.67 45.37 -4.63
C LEU A 73 16.95 46.69 -4.27
N LEU A 74 16.72 46.93 -2.97
CA LEU A 74 16.05 48.14 -2.47
C LEU A 74 17.02 49.32 -2.33
N MET A 75 18.27 49.08 -1.91
CA MET A 75 19.26 50.13 -1.68
C MET A 75 19.47 51.08 -2.88
N PRO A 76 19.58 50.61 -4.14
CA PRO A 76 19.77 51.49 -5.30
C PRO A 76 18.52 52.28 -5.71
N LYS A 77 17.33 51.80 -5.31
CA LYS A 77 16.05 52.46 -5.59
C LYS A 77 15.77 53.57 -4.59
N LEU A 78 16.10 53.33 -3.33
CA LEU A 78 16.05 54.34 -2.28
C LEU A 78 17.02 55.49 -2.62
N SER A 79 18.27 55.19 -3.01
CA SER A 79 19.28 56.21 -3.35
C SER A 79 18.97 57.13 -4.55
N ARG A 80 17.86 56.92 -5.28
CA ARG A 80 17.42 57.76 -6.40
C ARG A 80 16.30 58.75 -6.04
N CYS A 81 15.74 58.62 -4.85
CA CYS A 81 14.91 59.66 -4.25
C CYS A 81 15.85 60.78 -3.75
N GLY A 82 15.48 62.05 -3.90
CA GLY A 82 16.33 63.22 -3.64
C GLY A 82 16.81 63.37 -2.17
N PRO A 83 17.41 64.52 -1.79
CA PRO A 83 18.03 64.68 -0.47
C PRO A 83 16.99 64.49 0.64
N TRP A 84 17.25 63.49 1.47
CA TRP A 84 16.42 63.02 2.57
C TRP A 84 16.29 64.10 3.64
N THR A 85 15.06 64.43 4.02
CA THR A 85 14.79 65.26 5.20
C THR A 85 14.36 64.35 6.35
N ASP A 86 14.79 64.65 7.57
CA ASP A 86 14.63 63.88 8.83
C ASP A 86 13.18 63.59 9.30
N THR A 87 12.20 63.59 8.40
CA THR A 87 10.77 63.35 8.69
C THR A 87 10.20 62.06 8.07
N ASP A 88 11.01 61.19 7.47
CA ASP A 88 10.54 59.91 6.90
C ASP A 88 10.56 58.77 7.95
N ASP A 89 9.63 58.84 8.92
CA ASP A 89 9.47 57.84 10.00
C ASP A 89 9.29 56.40 9.48
N ASP A 90 8.64 56.22 8.33
CA ASP A 90 8.35 54.91 7.72
C ASP A 90 9.61 54.12 7.34
N LEU A 91 10.69 54.82 6.95
CA LEU A 91 11.95 54.17 6.54
C LEU A 91 12.80 53.75 7.74
N CYS A 92 12.79 54.52 8.82
CA CYS A 92 13.41 54.16 10.08
C CYS A 92 12.74 52.90 10.68
N GLU A 93 11.41 52.82 10.63
CA GLU A 93 10.67 51.62 11.04
C GLU A 93 11.00 50.40 10.16
N LEU A 94 11.07 50.59 8.84
CA LEU A 94 11.45 49.54 7.89
C LEU A 94 12.83 48.96 8.21
N TRP A 95 13.80 49.84 8.50
CA TRP A 95 15.17 49.44 8.82
C TRP A 95 15.27 48.71 10.17
N ALA A 96 14.50 49.16 11.16
CA ALA A 96 14.42 48.50 12.46
C ALA A 96 13.80 47.09 12.37
N GLU A 97 12.74 46.91 11.57
CA GLU A 97 12.14 45.59 11.36
C GLU A 97 13.05 44.65 10.57
N LEU A 98 13.77 45.12 9.55
CA LEU A 98 14.74 44.31 8.82
C LEU A 98 15.86 43.79 9.74
N ARG A 99 16.40 44.63 10.64
CA ARG A 99 17.39 44.20 11.64
C ARG A 99 16.82 43.20 12.65
N ARG A 100 15.58 43.38 13.11
CA ARG A 100 14.91 42.41 14.00
C ARG A 100 14.75 41.04 13.32
N ILE A 101 14.35 41.02 12.06
CA ILE A 101 14.20 39.78 11.29
C ILE A 101 15.55 39.08 11.12
N GLU A 102 16.62 39.81 10.78
CA GLU A 102 17.96 39.24 10.65
C GLU A 102 18.47 38.66 11.99
N ASN A 103 18.34 39.41 13.09
CA ASN A 103 18.76 38.97 14.41
C ASN A 103 18.00 37.72 14.87
N ASN A 104 16.69 37.66 14.63
CA ASN A 104 15.87 36.48 14.92
C ASN A 104 16.27 35.27 14.07
N ALA A 105 16.60 35.47 12.79
CA ALA A 105 17.09 34.41 11.92
C ALA A 105 18.45 33.86 12.41
N ILE A 106 19.37 34.73 12.84
CA ILE A 106 20.66 34.35 13.42
C ILE A 106 20.46 33.57 14.73
N ALA A 107 19.58 34.03 15.62
CA ALA A 107 19.27 33.36 16.88
C ALA A 107 18.66 31.95 16.65
N ARG A 108 17.73 31.83 15.71
CA ARG A 108 17.15 30.54 15.29
C ARG A 108 18.22 29.60 14.74
N ALA A 109 19.12 30.10 13.90
CA ALA A 109 20.23 29.32 13.36
C ALA A 109 21.21 28.83 14.44
N ARG A 110 21.53 29.68 15.43
CA ARG A 110 22.36 29.31 16.60
C ARG A 110 21.70 28.21 17.44
N LYS A 111 20.41 28.37 17.78
CA LYS A 111 19.64 27.37 18.55
C LYS A 111 19.53 26.03 17.81
N LYS A 112 19.39 26.06 16.47
CA LYS A 112 19.42 24.86 15.63
C LYS A 112 20.78 24.16 15.66
N ARG A 113 21.89 24.90 15.61
CA ARG A 113 23.25 24.35 15.74
C ARG A 113 23.50 23.75 17.12
N GLN A 114 23.14 24.44 18.20
CA GLN A 114 23.29 23.93 19.56
C GLN A 114 22.52 22.62 19.78
N ARG A 115 21.26 22.54 19.31
CA ARG A 115 20.49 21.28 19.34
C ARG A 115 21.15 20.17 18.53
N ALA A 116 21.69 20.48 17.35
CA ALA A 116 22.41 19.50 16.55
C ALA A 116 23.68 18.99 17.25
N THR A 117 24.42 19.87 17.94
CA THR A 117 25.60 19.51 18.73
C THR A 117 25.23 18.66 19.96
N GLN A 118 24.19 19.04 20.71
CA GLN A 118 23.71 18.23 21.84
C GLN A 118 23.21 16.86 21.39
N ASN A 119 22.44 16.78 20.30
CA ASN A 119 21.99 15.50 19.75
C ASN A 119 23.17 14.64 19.24
N ALA A 120 24.24 15.26 18.73
CA ALA A 120 25.44 14.55 18.30
C ALA A 120 26.26 14.01 19.47
N LEU A 121 26.37 14.77 20.56
CA LEU A 121 27.02 14.35 21.81
C LEU A 121 26.26 13.19 22.47
N GLN A 122 24.93 13.29 22.57
CA GLN A 122 24.08 12.21 23.09
C GLN A 122 24.15 10.95 22.21
N ALA A 123 24.16 11.11 20.89
CA ALA A 123 24.32 9.97 19.99
C ALA A 123 25.68 9.27 20.15
N GLN A 124 26.76 9.98 20.49
CA GLN A 124 28.07 9.38 20.72
C GLN A 124 28.15 8.56 22.01
N THR A 125 27.48 8.98 23.08
CA THR A 125 27.40 8.21 24.33
C THR A 125 26.55 6.96 24.16
N ASP A 126 25.41 7.09 23.48
CA ASP A 126 24.49 5.96 23.24
C ASP A 126 25.11 4.92 22.30
N ASP A 127 25.94 5.33 21.32
CA ASP A 127 26.62 4.44 20.36
C ASP A 127 27.72 3.59 21.03
N GLY A 128 28.34 4.09 22.11
CA GLY A 128 29.34 3.34 22.89
C GLY A 128 28.74 2.19 23.68
N ASP A 129 27.63 2.43 24.37
CA ASP A 129 26.89 1.41 25.14
C ASP A 129 26.22 0.39 24.19
N SER A 130 25.65 0.88 23.08
CA SER A 130 25.00 0.03 22.07
C SER A 130 25.97 -0.96 21.41
N LYS A 131 27.23 -0.57 21.18
CA LYS A 131 28.26 -1.47 20.63
C LYS A 131 28.61 -2.59 21.61
N GLY A 132 28.80 -2.27 22.88
CA GLY A 132 29.09 -3.29 23.91
C GLY A 132 27.96 -4.30 24.05
N VAL A 133 26.70 -3.86 23.99
CA VAL A 133 25.54 -4.77 24.02
C VAL A 133 25.46 -5.62 22.75
N ALA A 134 25.68 -5.05 21.57
CA ALA A 134 25.67 -5.81 20.32
C ALA A 134 26.75 -6.91 20.32
N GLU A 135 27.96 -6.60 20.78
CA GLU A 135 29.05 -7.57 20.96
C GLU A 135 28.69 -8.67 21.97
N HIS A 136 28.09 -8.31 23.10
CA HIS A 136 27.61 -9.28 24.07
C HIS A 136 26.51 -10.19 23.49
N ARG A 137 25.52 -9.63 22.78
CA ARG A 137 24.45 -10.39 22.11
C ARG A 137 24.98 -11.32 21.02
N LEU A 138 26.02 -10.91 20.29
CA LEU A 138 26.71 -11.79 19.34
C LEU A 138 27.30 -13.03 20.02
N SER A 139 27.76 -12.92 21.26
CA SER A 139 28.24 -14.08 22.02
C SER A 139 27.11 -15.00 22.55
N ALA A 140 25.85 -14.55 22.52
CA ALA A 140 24.73 -15.25 23.14
C ALA A 140 24.30 -16.55 22.44
N GLY A 141 24.63 -16.75 21.17
CA GLY A 141 24.34 -18.01 20.48
C GLY A 141 24.67 -18.03 19.00
N LYS A 142 24.91 -19.23 18.46
CA LYS A 142 25.27 -19.46 17.05
C LYS A 142 24.26 -18.85 16.07
N ILE A 143 22.97 -18.95 16.37
CA ILE A 143 21.91 -18.43 15.49
C ILE A 143 21.92 -16.89 15.40
N VAL A 144 22.27 -16.20 16.50
CA VAL A 144 22.41 -14.74 16.53
C VAL A 144 23.62 -14.30 15.70
N GLN A 145 24.73 -15.02 15.82
CA GLN A 145 25.93 -14.81 14.99
C GLN A 145 25.62 -15.02 13.51
N LEU A 146 24.86 -16.07 13.19
CA LEU A 146 24.47 -16.36 11.81
C LEU A 146 23.60 -15.24 11.24
N PHE A 147 22.58 -14.81 11.98
CA PHE A 147 21.75 -13.67 11.60
C PHE A 147 22.61 -12.44 11.32
N ALA A 148 23.50 -12.09 12.25
CA ALA A 148 24.36 -10.92 12.18
C ALA A 148 25.31 -10.94 10.99
N SER A 149 25.98 -12.06 10.74
CA SER A 149 26.96 -12.22 9.65
C SER A 149 26.35 -12.04 8.27
N ARG A 150 25.04 -12.25 8.14
CA ARG A 150 24.31 -12.22 6.87
C ARG A 150 23.43 -10.98 6.66
N ILE A 151 23.38 -10.07 7.65
CA ILE A 151 22.80 -8.74 7.46
C ILE A 151 23.46 -8.12 6.21
N PRO A 152 22.71 -7.41 5.35
CA PRO A 152 23.28 -6.73 4.19
C PRO A 152 24.47 -5.82 4.55
N ASP A 153 25.37 -5.52 3.62
CA ASP A 153 26.48 -4.57 3.90
C ASP A 153 25.97 -3.16 4.19
N ARG A 154 24.83 -2.81 3.60
CA ARG A 154 24.17 -1.52 3.74
C ARG A 154 22.67 -1.67 3.99
N PRO A 155 22.26 -2.18 5.16
CA PRO A 155 20.85 -2.41 5.44
C PRO A 155 20.14 -1.07 5.69
N TYR A 156 18.83 -1.08 5.51
CA TYR A 156 17.97 -0.08 6.13
C TYR A 156 17.96 -0.27 7.65
N CYS A 157 18.01 0.81 8.42
CA CYS A 157 17.88 0.80 9.87
C CYS A 157 17.25 2.10 10.40
N THR A 158 16.71 2.06 11.61
CA THR A 158 16.23 3.25 12.32
C THR A 158 16.15 3.02 13.82
N ASP A 159 16.37 4.07 14.61
CA ASP A 159 16.11 4.09 16.06
C ASP A 159 14.77 4.73 16.40
N ASN A 160 14.19 5.46 15.44
CA ASN A 160 12.93 6.15 15.60
C ASN A 160 12.29 6.42 14.24
N PHE A 161 11.16 5.76 13.97
CA PHE A 161 10.40 5.91 12.74
C PHE A 161 10.01 7.36 12.42
N SER A 162 9.83 8.23 13.42
CA SER A 162 9.54 9.67 13.19
C SER A 162 10.69 10.42 12.52
N THR A 163 11.93 9.94 12.68
CA THR A 163 13.11 10.52 12.02
C THR A 163 13.42 9.86 10.67
N GLY A 164 12.60 8.89 10.27
CA GLY A 164 12.73 8.13 9.03
C GLY A 164 13.68 6.95 9.12
N VAL A 165 13.74 6.20 8.02
CA VAL A 165 14.61 5.04 7.82
C VAL A 165 15.86 5.44 7.06
N ARG A 166 17.02 4.93 7.45
CA ARG A 166 18.34 5.30 6.90
C ARG A 166 19.08 4.08 6.38
N ILE A 167 19.93 4.29 5.38
CA ILE A 167 20.90 3.28 4.93
C ILE A 167 22.23 3.57 5.61
N ARG A 168 22.80 2.56 6.28
CA ARG A 168 24.06 2.67 7.03
C ARG A 168 24.96 1.47 6.75
N PRO A 169 26.29 1.56 6.98
CA PRO A 169 27.15 0.38 6.97
C PRO A 169 26.67 -0.65 8.00
N ARG A 170 26.84 -1.95 7.71
CA ARG A 170 26.44 -3.07 8.58
C ARG A 170 26.82 -2.85 10.05
N THR A 171 28.08 -2.49 10.30
CA THR A 171 28.62 -2.29 11.66
C THR A 171 27.84 -1.26 12.47
N THR A 172 27.48 -0.12 11.85
CA THR A 172 26.65 0.90 12.49
C THR A 172 25.20 0.46 12.61
N ALA A 173 24.65 -0.15 11.56
CA ALA A 173 23.24 -0.57 11.55
C ALA A 173 22.92 -1.66 12.58
N MET A 174 23.88 -2.53 12.89
CA MET A 174 23.77 -3.56 13.94
C MET A 174 23.52 -2.99 15.33
N CYS A 175 23.84 -1.71 15.56
CA CYS A 175 23.58 -1.02 16.83
C CYS A 175 22.20 -0.36 16.87
N SER A 176 21.49 -0.26 15.73
CA SER A 176 20.18 0.38 15.66
C SER A 176 19.07 -0.49 16.25
N ARG A 177 17.98 0.14 16.69
CA ARG A 177 16.79 -0.56 17.20
C ARG A 177 16.14 -1.42 16.12
N GLU A 178 15.84 -0.86 14.97
CA GLU A 178 15.21 -1.58 13.86
C GLU A 178 16.23 -1.80 12.74
N ILE A 179 16.21 -2.99 12.13
CA ILE A 179 17.16 -3.34 11.08
C ILE A 179 16.50 -4.16 9.97
N GLN A 180 16.99 -3.99 8.74
CA GLN A 180 16.62 -4.81 7.60
C GLN A 180 17.30 -6.18 7.71
N PRO A 181 16.51 -7.28 7.85
CA PRO A 181 17.08 -8.60 7.99
C PRO A 181 17.56 -9.18 6.65
N ASN A 182 16.94 -8.82 5.53
CA ASN A 182 17.16 -9.46 4.24
C ASN A 182 17.73 -8.51 3.19
N ALA A 183 18.66 -8.99 2.38
CA ALA A 183 19.09 -8.28 1.17
C ALA A 183 17.98 -8.31 0.09
N PRO A 184 17.95 -7.36 -0.87
CA PRO A 184 16.94 -7.37 -1.93
C PRO A 184 16.87 -8.70 -2.70
N TRP A 185 18.02 -9.32 -2.96
CA TRP A 185 18.20 -10.55 -3.75
C TRP A 185 18.24 -11.83 -2.91
N SER A 186 18.02 -11.77 -1.59
CA SER A 186 18.13 -12.94 -0.72
C SER A 186 17.09 -12.92 0.40
N ARG A 187 16.57 -14.08 0.79
CA ARG A 187 15.74 -14.29 1.97
C ARG A 187 16.50 -15.22 2.90
N GLN A 188 17.18 -14.61 3.85
CA GLN A 188 18.01 -15.31 4.83
C GLN A 188 17.27 -15.50 6.17
N CYS A 189 16.29 -14.65 6.43
CA CYS A 189 15.43 -14.70 7.62
C CYS A 189 13.98 -14.45 7.20
N LEU A 190 13.06 -15.31 7.64
CA LEU A 190 11.64 -14.98 7.67
C LEU A 190 11.35 -14.28 9.00
N VAL A 191 10.59 -13.18 8.95
CA VAL A 191 10.19 -12.43 10.15
C VAL A 191 8.67 -12.45 10.24
N LEU A 192 8.17 -12.86 11.40
CA LEU A 192 6.77 -12.90 11.76
C LEU A 192 6.49 -11.76 12.73
N ASP A 193 5.56 -10.88 12.36
CA ASP A 193 5.10 -9.83 13.24
C ASP A 193 3.92 -10.36 14.07
N LEU A 194 4.16 -10.58 15.37
CA LEU A 194 3.25 -11.26 16.28
C LEU A 194 2.73 -10.27 17.32
N ASP A 195 1.72 -9.50 16.94
CA ASP A 195 1.01 -8.54 17.80
C ASP A 195 -0.04 -9.22 18.70
N HIS A 196 0.27 -10.41 19.22
CA HIS A 196 -0.64 -11.16 20.08
C HIS A 196 0.08 -12.16 21.00
N ASP A 197 -0.60 -12.49 22.09
CA ASP A 197 -0.13 -13.45 23.10
C ASP A 197 -0.54 -14.90 22.83
N ARG A 198 -1.03 -15.21 21.62
CA ARG A 198 -1.37 -16.59 21.25
C ARG A 198 -0.16 -17.52 21.42
N PRO A 199 -0.38 -18.76 21.89
CA PRO A 199 0.67 -19.77 21.93
C PRO A 199 1.12 -20.11 20.51
N PHE A 200 2.32 -20.67 20.38
CA PHE A 200 2.80 -21.17 19.10
C PHE A 200 1.95 -22.38 18.66
N PRO A 201 1.67 -22.50 17.36
CA PRO A 201 0.87 -23.61 16.85
C PRO A 201 1.60 -24.95 17.02
N ASP A 202 0.90 -25.92 17.61
CA ASP A 202 1.41 -27.29 17.79
C ASP A 202 1.81 -27.90 16.44
N GLY A 203 2.95 -28.59 16.40
CA GLY A 203 3.45 -29.26 15.19
C GLY A 203 4.14 -28.35 14.17
N CYS A 204 4.19 -27.03 14.41
CA CYS A 204 5.04 -26.14 13.62
C CYS A 204 6.37 -25.89 14.35
N PRO A 205 7.53 -25.92 13.67
CA PRO A 205 8.80 -25.53 14.28
C PRO A 205 8.71 -24.09 14.82
N PRO A 206 9.12 -23.84 16.08
CA PRO A 206 9.08 -22.51 16.68
C PRO A 206 10.08 -21.57 15.99
N PRO A 207 9.83 -20.24 15.98
CA PRO A 207 10.86 -19.28 15.59
C PRO A 207 12.09 -19.46 16.46
N GLN A 208 13.30 -19.35 15.90
CA GLN A 208 14.52 -19.56 16.68
C GLN A 208 14.80 -18.41 17.64
N LEU A 209 14.45 -17.19 17.21
CA LEU A 209 14.60 -15.99 18.01
C LEU A 209 13.25 -15.31 18.16
N ILE A 210 12.95 -14.87 19.38
CA ILE A 210 11.87 -13.93 19.63
C ILE A 210 12.47 -12.62 20.13
N VAL A 211 12.10 -11.52 19.48
CA VAL A 211 12.54 -10.18 19.83
C VAL A 211 11.33 -9.39 20.33
N HIS A 212 11.28 -9.16 21.63
CA HIS A 212 10.16 -8.52 22.30
C HIS A 212 10.39 -7.03 22.47
N ASN A 213 9.33 -6.26 22.23
CA ASN A 213 9.24 -4.89 22.67
C ASN A 213 8.77 -4.86 24.14
N PRO A 214 9.64 -4.45 25.10
CA PRO A 214 9.29 -4.43 26.52
C PRO A 214 8.19 -3.42 26.87
N THR A 215 7.84 -2.50 25.96
CA THR A 215 6.88 -1.42 26.22
C THR A 215 5.44 -1.85 25.97
N ASN A 216 5.19 -2.58 24.88
CA ASN A 216 3.83 -2.93 24.43
C ASN A 216 3.59 -4.44 24.30
N GLY A 217 4.60 -5.28 24.53
CA GLY A 217 4.48 -6.74 24.46
C GLY A 217 4.50 -7.33 23.05
N HIS A 218 4.45 -6.51 22.00
CA HIS A 218 4.58 -6.97 20.62
C HIS A 218 5.95 -7.61 20.38
N ARG A 219 5.97 -8.65 19.56
CA ARG A 219 7.17 -9.45 19.36
C ARG A 219 7.33 -9.83 17.91
N HIS A 220 8.58 -9.80 17.45
CA HIS A 220 8.94 -10.39 16.18
C HIS A 220 9.50 -11.80 16.40
N GLY A 221 8.93 -12.79 15.71
CA GLY A 221 9.51 -14.12 15.61
C GLY A 221 10.39 -14.21 14.38
N LEU A 222 11.66 -14.60 14.54
CA LEU A 222 12.62 -14.71 13.46
C LEU A 222 12.93 -16.18 13.19
N ILE A 223 12.74 -16.59 11.94
CA ILE A 223 13.17 -17.87 11.41
C ILE A 223 14.39 -17.66 10.52
N VAL A 224 15.56 -18.09 10.97
CA VAL A 224 16.82 -17.95 10.22
C VAL A 224 17.10 -19.24 9.46
N TRP A 225 17.22 -19.13 8.13
CA TRP A 225 17.44 -20.26 7.24
C TRP A 225 18.90 -20.69 7.27
N GLU A 226 19.17 -21.99 7.28
CA GLU A 226 20.53 -22.52 7.12
C GLU A 226 21.11 -22.10 5.76
N THR A 227 20.34 -22.31 4.68
CA THR A 227 20.69 -21.83 3.35
C THR A 227 19.76 -20.68 2.93
N PRO A 228 20.27 -19.46 2.70
CA PRO A 228 19.46 -18.35 2.21
C PRO A 228 18.83 -18.65 0.85
N ILE A 229 17.60 -18.18 0.65
CA ILE A 229 16.86 -18.35 -0.59
C ILE A 229 17.13 -17.16 -1.50
N LEU A 230 17.75 -17.40 -2.66
CA LEU A 230 17.97 -16.35 -3.66
C LEU A 230 16.66 -15.95 -4.34
N ILE A 231 16.46 -14.64 -4.49
CA ILE A 231 15.31 -14.04 -5.15
C ILE A 231 15.76 -13.35 -6.43
N GLY A 232 15.10 -13.67 -7.54
CA GLY A 232 15.40 -13.06 -8.83
C GLY A 232 15.14 -13.98 -10.02
N PRO A 233 15.23 -13.45 -11.24
CA PRO A 233 14.92 -14.18 -12.46
C PRO A 233 15.88 -15.36 -12.73
N SER A 234 17.13 -15.24 -12.29
CA SER A 234 18.16 -16.27 -12.44
C SER A 234 18.18 -17.31 -11.31
N ALA A 235 17.39 -17.10 -10.25
CA ALA A 235 17.30 -18.03 -9.13
C ALA A 235 16.26 -19.13 -9.40
N SER A 236 16.34 -20.25 -8.66
CA SER A 236 15.41 -21.37 -8.81
C SER A 236 13.97 -20.93 -8.58
N ARG A 237 13.14 -20.93 -9.63
CA ARG A 237 11.71 -20.61 -9.52
C ARG A 237 10.98 -21.58 -8.59
N LYS A 238 11.37 -22.86 -8.60
CA LYS A 238 10.80 -23.88 -7.69
C LYS A 238 11.15 -23.57 -6.24
N GLY A 239 12.40 -23.18 -5.97
CA GLY A 239 12.85 -22.78 -4.63
C GLY A 239 12.15 -21.52 -4.12
N GLN A 240 12.05 -20.49 -4.96
CA GLN A 240 11.33 -19.24 -4.65
C GLN A 240 9.87 -19.52 -4.33
N LYS A 241 9.19 -20.29 -5.19
CA LYS A 241 7.80 -20.67 -4.95
C LYS A 241 7.62 -21.48 -3.66
N PHE A 242 8.52 -22.42 -3.39
CA PHE A 242 8.46 -23.22 -2.17
C PHE A 242 8.65 -22.36 -0.92
N TYR A 243 9.55 -21.38 -0.97
CA TYR A 243 9.72 -20.39 0.09
C TYR A 243 8.46 -19.53 0.28
N GLU A 244 7.89 -19.00 -0.79
CA GLU A 244 6.67 -18.17 -0.74
C GLU A 244 5.50 -18.94 -0.12
N ASP A 245 5.25 -20.17 -0.59
CA ASP A 245 4.20 -21.03 -0.06
C ASP A 245 4.46 -21.33 1.43
N THR A 246 5.72 -21.56 1.81
CA THR A 246 6.12 -21.86 3.21
C THR A 246 5.94 -20.65 4.12
N ALA A 247 6.41 -19.47 3.69
CA ALA A 247 6.26 -18.24 4.43
C ALA A 247 4.79 -17.89 4.66
N ALA A 248 3.94 -18.06 3.63
CA ALA A 248 2.50 -17.85 3.75
C ALA A 248 1.84 -18.84 4.72
N ALA A 249 2.24 -20.12 4.68
CA ALA A 249 1.73 -21.13 5.60
C ALA A 249 2.12 -20.86 7.05
N ILE A 250 3.38 -20.50 7.30
CA ILE A 250 3.86 -20.12 8.63
C ILE A 250 3.10 -18.87 9.11
N GLN A 251 3.00 -17.82 8.29
CA GLN A 251 2.29 -16.59 8.63
C GLN A 251 0.84 -16.88 9.06
N LEU A 252 0.14 -17.73 8.32
CA LEU A 252 -1.23 -18.14 8.62
C LEU A 252 -1.32 -18.89 9.96
N LEU A 253 -0.48 -19.90 10.15
CA LEU A 253 -0.50 -20.75 11.35
C LEU A 253 -0.12 -19.99 12.61
N TYR A 254 0.84 -19.07 12.50
CA TYR A 254 1.26 -18.21 13.60
C TYR A 254 0.33 -17.00 13.80
N ALA A 255 -0.68 -16.82 12.95
CA ALA A 255 -1.60 -15.69 12.97
C ALA A 255 -0.92 -14.30 12.97
N GLY A 256 0.27 -14.20 12.36
CA GLY A 256 0.99 -12.93 12.30
C GLY A 256 0.30 -11.89 11.40
N ASP A 257 0.70 -10.62 11.50
CA ASP A 257 0.11 -9.55 10.70
C ASP A 257 0.25 -9.77 9.18
N PRO A 258 -0.85 -9.96 8.42
CA PRO A 258 -0.80 -10.15 6.97
C PRO A 258 -0.30 -8.91 6.21
N ASN A 259 -0.29 -7.73 6.83
CA ASN A 259 0.17 -6.49 6.19
C ASN A 259 1.67 -6.25 6.37
N TYR A 260 2.30 -6.95 7.30
CA TYR A 260 3.73 -6.85 7.56
C TYR A 260 4.55 -7.35 6.36
N ARG A 261 5.50 -6.52 5.91
CA ARG A 261 6.28 -6.77 4.68
C ARG A 261 7.66 -7.35 4.93
N GLY A 262 8.10 -7.48 6.18
CA GLY A 262 9.44 -7.98 6.50
C GLY A 262 10.58 -7.02 6.11
N THR A 263 10.29 -5.74 5.88
CA THR A 263 11.31 -4.76 5.47
C THR A 263 12.27 -4.42 6.61
N LEU A 264 11.73 -4.20 7.81
CA LEU A 264 12.48 -3.91 9.03
C LEU A 264 11.94 -4.80 10.14
N CYS A 265 12.83 -5.31 10.97
CA CYS A 265 12.49 -6.06 12.17
C CYS A 265 13.19 -5.48 13.40
N HIS A 266 12.61 -5.71 14.58
CA HIS A 266 13.30 -5.50 15.84
C HIS A 266 14.65 -6.21 15.80
N ASN A 267 15.73 -5.45 15.96
CA ASN A 267 17.08 -5.96 15.84
C ASN A 267 17.44 -6.83 17.06
N PRO A 268 17.71 -8.14 16.88
CA PRO A 268 18.12 -9.03 17.98
C PRO A 268 19.36 -8.55 18.75
N LEU A 269 20.19 -7.71 18.13
CA LEU A 269 21.43 -7.19 18.70
C LEU A 269 21.23 -5.89 19.50
N SER A 270 20.05 -5.26 19.40
CA SER A 270 19.78 -4.00 20.09
C SER A 270 19.44 -4.22 21.56
N ALA A 271 19.99 -3.36 22.43
CA ALA A 271 19.62 -3.31 23.83
C ALA A 271 18.16 -2.90 24.07
N ALA A 272 17.54 -2.22 23.10
CA ALA A 272 16.17 -1.73 23.23
C ALA A 272 15.13 -2.85 23.27
N TRP A 273 15.50 -4.06 22.84
CA TRP A 273 14.61 -5.21 22.75
C TRP A 273 15.07 -6.35 23.65
N ARG A 274 14.10 -7.10 24.18
CA ARG A 274 14.39 -8.32 24.91
C ARG A 274 14.46 -9.48 23.91
N LEU A 275 15.65 -10.05 23.78
CA LEU A 275 15.88 -11.25 22.97
C LEU A 275 15.68 -12.52 23.79
N GLU A 276 14.94 -13.46 23.22
CA GLU A 276 14.82 -14.84 23.67
C GLU A 276 15.26 -15.79 22.55
N ILE A 277 16.09 -16.79 22.89
CA ILE A 277 16.55 -17.82 21.96
C ILE A 277 15.79 -19.10 22.29
N LEU A 278 14.83 -19.45 21.46
CA LEU A 278 14.00 -20.65 21.65
C LEU A 278 14.64 -21.90 21.06
N HIS A 279 15.36 -21.73 19.95
CA HIS A 279 15.97 -22.85 19.23
C HIS A 279 17.38 -22.45 18.75
N PRO A 280 18.44 -23.17 19.17
CA PRO A 280 19.82 -22.77 18.87
C PRO A 280 20.25 -23.14 17.44
N ASP A 281 19.58 -24.11 16.80
CA ASP A 281 19.94 -24.62 15.49
C ASP A 281 19.16 -23.97 14.34
N THR A 282 19.76 -24.02 13.17
CA THR A 282 19.25 -23.48 11.91
C THR A 282 18.24 -24.41 11.27
N TYR A 283 17.24 -23.86 10.59
CA TYR A 283 16.29 -24.66 9.81
C TYR A 283 16.65 -24.65 8.33
N GLN A 284 16.50 -25.79 7.68
CA GLN A 284 16.39 -25.85 6.25
C GLN A 284 14.94 -25.55 5.83
N LEU A 285 14.78 -25.00 4.63
CA LEU A 285 13.44 -24.75 4.10
C LEU A 285 12.62 -26.04 3.95
N SER A 286 13.28 -27.19 3.75
CA SER A 286 12.65 -28.51 3.69
C SER A 286 11.99 -28.96 4.99
N ASP A 287 12.38 -28.39 6.13
CA ASP A 287 11.88 -28.82 7.44
C ASP A 287 10.41 -28.41 7.63
N PHE A 288 9.94 -27.45 6.83
CA PHE A 288 8.57 -26.92 6.85
C PHE A 288 7.62 -27.61 5.86
N ARG A 289 7.98 -28.78 5.32
CA ARG A 289 7.09 -29.55 4.42
C ARG A 289 5.78 -29.95 5.09
N GLU A 290 5.82 -30.38 6.34
CA GLU A 290 4.60 -30.75 7.08
C GLU A 290 3.76 -29.52 7.43
N VAL A 291 4.39 -28.39 7.74
CA VAL A 291 3.72 -27.10 7.98
C VAL A 291 2.87 -26.68 6.77
N LEU A 292 3.40 -26.85 5.56
CA LEU A 292 2.64 -26.61 4.32
C LEU A 292 1.42 -27.53 4.20
N LYS A 293 1.53 -28.79 4.62
CA LYS A 293 0.42 -29.75 4.59
C LYS A 293 -0.66 -29.35 5.59
N MET A 294 -0.25 -29.03 6.83
CA MET A 294 -1.15 -28.54 7.88
C MET A 294 -1.90 -27.28 7.46
N ALA A 295 -1.20 -26.27 6.92
CA ALA A 295 -1.84 -25.05 6.45
C ALA A 295 -2.87 -25.34 5.34
N LYS A 296 -2.57 -26.28 4.42
CA LYS A 296 -3.52 -26.70 3.38
C LYS A 296 -4.78 -27.34 3.96
N GLU A 297 -4.64 -28.16 5.00
CA GLU A 297 -5.74 -28.79 5.72
C GLU A 297 -6.60 -27.76 6.48
N GLN A 298 -5.98 -26.70 7.00
CA GLN A 298 -6.66 -25.53 7.59
C GLN A 298 -7.25 -24.55 6.56
N GLY A 299 -7.28 -24.93 5.27
CA GLY A 299 -7.92 -24.14 4.22
C GLY A 299 -7.04 -23.11 3.52
N ALA A 300 -5.70 -23.11 3.72
CA ALA A 300 -4.79 -22.21 3.01
C ALA A 300 -4.83 -22.37 1.47
N ASN A 301 -5.30 -23.52 0.97
CA ASN A 301 -5.53 -23.72 -0.46
C ASN A 301 -6.70 -22.89 -1.02
N ASN A 302 -7.58 -22.35 -0.18
CA ASN A 302 -8.65 -21.43 -0.60
C ASN A 302 -8.23 -19.95 -0.54
N ALA A 303 -7.22 -19.58 0.24
CA ALA A 303 -6.83 -18.18 0.37
C ALA A 303 -6.02 -17.66 -0.83
N TYR A 304 -5.31 -18.50 -1.59
CA TYR A 304 -4.46 -18.03 -2.71
C TYR A 304 -4.97 -18.45 -4.09
N ARG A 305 -5.80 -19.50 -4.19
CA ARG A 305 -6.43 -19.94 -5.46
C ARG A 305 -7.90 -19.56 -5.56
N SER A 306 -8.52 -19.19 -4.44
CA SER A 306 -9.93 -18.77 -4.36
C SER A 306 -10.09 -17.34 -3.87
N ALA A 307 -9.00 -16.65 -3.49
CA ALA A 307 -9.08 -15.22 -3.32
C ALA A 307 -9.12 -14.58 -4.71
N GLY A 308 -10.25 -13.98 -5.01
CA GLY A 308 -10.34 -13.00 -6.07
C GLY A 308 -9.45 -11.79 -5.77
N ALA A 309 -9.78 -10.68 -6.41
CA ALA A 309 -9.05 -9.42 -6.32
C ALA A 309 -8.71 -8.94 -4.89
N GLU A 310 -9.42 -9.42 -3.86
CA GLU A 310 -9.21 -9.11 -2.44
C GLU A 310 -7.84 -9.54 -1.89
N ALA A 311 -7.27 -10.71 -2.27
CA ALA A 311 -5.91 -11.06 -1.81
C ALA A 311 -4.82 -10.21 -2.47
N TYR A 312 -5.09 -9.71 -3.68
CA TYR A 312 -4.18 -8.81 -4.38
C TYR A 312 -4.33 -7.35 -3.93
N ALA A 313 -5.35 -7.02 -3.12
CA ALA A 313 -5.46 -5.72 -2.46
C ALA A 313 -4.28 -5.49 -1.51
N VAL A 314 -3.74 -6.55 -0.92
CA VAL A 314 -2.51 -6.53 -0.13
C VAL A 314 -1.32 -6.11 -1.00
N LEU A 315 -1.28 -6.35 -2.31
CA LEU A 315 -0.21 -5.86 -3.19
C LEU A 315 -0.46 -4.43 -3.72
N GLY A 316 -1.63 -3.86 -3.42
CA GLY A 316 -2.05 -2.52 -3.79
C GLY A 316 -3.22 -2.49 -4.76
N ARG A 317 -3.95 -1.36 -4.78
CA ARG A 317 -5.16 -1.11 -5.59
C ARG A 317 -4.95 -1.44 -7.08
N ASN A 318 -3.76 -1.13 -7.62
CA ASN A 318 -3.41 -1.44 -9.01
C ASN A 318 -3.39 -2.95 -9.28
N CYS A 319 -2.70 -3.72 -8.42
CA CYS A 319 -2.58 -5.16 -8.53
C CYS A 319 -3.94 -5.87 -8.37
N ALA A 320 -4.74 -5.44 -7.39
CA ALA A 320 -6.10 -5.94 -7.21
C ALA A 320 -6.98 -5.74 -8.45
N THR A 321 -6.97 -4.52 -9.00
CA THR A 321 -7.77 -4.17 -10.18
C THR A 321 -7.32 -4.94 -11.42
N TRP A 322 -6.01 -5.12 -11.60
CA TRP A 322 -5.45 -5.92 -12.69
C TRP A 322 -5.88 -7.38 -12.58
N GLU A 323 -5.77 -7.98 -11.39
CA GLU A 323 -6.16 -9.36 -11.13
C GLU A 323 -7.67 -9.58 -11.37
N ALA A 324 -8.50 -8.66 -10.87
CA ALA A 324 -9.95 -8.69 -11.05
C ALA A 324 -10.36 -8.73 -12.53
N CYS A 325 -9.66 -7.95 -13.36
CA CYS A 325 -10.10 -7.65 -14.73
C CYS A 325 -9.38 -8.50 -15.80
N ARG A 326 -8.25 -9.15 -15.51
CA ARG A 326 -7.48 -9.87 -16.55
C ARG A 326 -8.22 -11.03 -17.17
N TYR A 327 -8.97 -11.79 -16.39
CA TYR A 327 -9.73 -12.94 -16.89
C TYR A 327 -10.88 -12.53 -17.80
N PHE A 328 -11.48 -11.35 -17.58
CA PHE A 328 -12.44 -10.77 -18.53
C PHE A 328 -11.78 -10.49 -19.88
N GLY A 329 -10.58 -9.89 -19.88
CA GLY A 329 -9.80 -9.70 -21.10
C GLY A 329 -9.44 -11.01 -21.79
N TYR A 330 -9.05 -12.05 -21.03
CA TYR A 330 -8.70 -13.36 -21.59
C TYR A 330 -9.90 -14.07 -22.21
N ALA A 331 -11.07 -13.98 -21.58
CA ALA A 331 -12.30 -14.59 -22.09
C ALA A 331 -12.79 -13.94 -23.40
N LEU A 332 -12.48 -12.66 -23.62
CA LEU A 332 -12.83 -11.94 -24.84
C LEU A 332 -11.94 -12.27 -26.04
N GLY A 333 -10.70 -12.71 -25.80
CA GLY A 333 -9.71 -12.98 -26.85
C GLY A 333 -9.27 -11.73 -27.64
N PRO A 334 -8.36 -11.89 -28.61
CA PRO A 334 -7.89 -10.79 -29.46
C PRO A 334 -9.01 -10.21 -30.33
N ARG A 335 -9.23 -8.89 -30.27
CA ARG A 335 -10.27 -8.19 -31.05
C ARG A 335 -10.06 -6.68 -31.12
N PRO A 336 -10.60 -5.97 -32.14
CA PRO A 336 -10.34 -4.54 -32.34
C PRO A 336 -10.80 -3.62 -31.20
N ASP A 337 -11.88 -3.98 -30.51
CA ASP A 337 -12.49 -3.21 -29.42
C ASP A 337 -12.04 -3.65 -28.02
N LEU A 338 -11.05 -4.56 -27.93
CA LEU A 338 -10.62 -5.20 -26.68
C LEU A 338 -10.22 -4.19 -25.60
N TYR A 339 -9.41 -3.20 -25.98
CA TYR A 339 -8.94 -2.17 -25.05
C TYR A 339 -10.10 -1.41 -24.40
N ASN A 340 -11.09 -0.99 -25.20
CA ASN A 340 -12.23 -0.22 -24.71
C ASN A 340 -13.08 -1.04 -23.73
N ARG A 341 -13.31 -2.32 -24.03
CA ARG A 341 -14.06 -3.22 -23.14
C ARG A 341 -13.33 -3.49 -21.81
N ILE A 342 -12.02 -3.72 -21.87
CA ILE A 342 -11.21 -3.90 -20.66
C ILE A 342 -11.18 -2.60 -19.85
N ARG A 343 -11.03 -1.45 -20.52
CA ARG A 343 -11.02 -0.12 -19.88
C ARG A 343 -12.32 0.12 -19.11
N GLU A 344 -13.46 -0.15 -19.73
CA GLU A 344 -14.78 0.00 -19.11
C GLU A 344 -14.94 -0.93 -17.90
N GLN A 345 -14.50 -2.18 -18.00
CA GLN A 345 -14.56 -3.13 -16.89
C GLN A 345 -13.67 -2.70 -15.71
N ILE A 346 -12.48 -2.18 -16.00
CA ILE A 346 -11.57 -1.62 -14.99
C ILE A 346 -12.20 -0.41 -14.31
N ASP A 347 -12.81 0.51 -15.06
CA ASP A 347 -13.44 1.70 -14.48
C ASP A 347 -14.62 1.33 -13.56
N LYS A 348 -15.44 0.35 -13.96
CA LYS A 348 -16.51 -0.20 -13.11
C LYS A 348 -15.96 -0.79 -11.82
N TYR A 349 -14.94 -1.65 -11.92
CA TYR A 349 -14.30 -2.27 -10.76
C TYR A 349 -13.66 -1.21 -9.84
N ASN A 350 -12.98 -0.22 -10.42
CA ASN A 350 -12.27 0.82 -9.70
C ASN A 350 -13.21 1.68 -8.85
N VAL A 351 -14.37 2.07 -9.39
CA VAL A 351 -15.40 2.83 -8.65
C VAL A 351 -16.01 2.00 -7.53
N GLN A 352 -16.20 0.69 -7.76
CA GLN A 352 -16.87 -0.18 -6.80
C GLN A 352 -15.96 -0.62 -5.64
N HIS A 353 -14.66 -0.79 -5.88
CA HIS A 353 -13.79 -1.53 -4.95
C HIS A 353 -12.54 -0.76 -4.48
N ASN A 354 -12.18 0.38 -5.06
CA ASN A 354 -11.01 1.16 -4.63
C ASN A 354 -11.39 2.46 -3.91
N THR A 355 -10.88 2.64 -2.70
CA THR A 355 -11.00 3.90 -1.94
C THR A 355 -9.62 4.39 -1.46
N PRO A 356 -9.15 5.58 -1.89
CA PRO A 356 -9.72 6.37 -2.98
C PRO A 356 -9.60 5.64 -4.33
N PRO A 357 -10.42 5.97 -5.34
CA PRO A 357 -10.31 5.39 -6.68
C PRO A 357 -8.92 5.63 -7.29
N LEU A 358 -8.48 4.69 -8.14
CA LEU A 358 -7.29 4.87 -8.96
C LEU A 358 -7.50 6.00 -9.96
N GLY A 359 -6.41 6.70 -10.29
CA GLY A 359 -6.45 7.79 -11.27
C GLY A 359 -6.71 7.28 -12.70
N PRO A 360 -7.24 8.12 -13.61
CA PRO A 360 -7.52 7.73 -14.99
C PRO A 360 -6.31 7.15 -15.73
N ARG A 361 -5.12 7.66 -15.43
CA ARG A 361 -3.86 7.20 -16.05
C ARG A 361 -3.40 5.84 -15.55
N GLU A 362 -3.66 5.53 -14.28
CA GLU A 362 -3.38 4.20 -13.73
C GLU A 362 -4.30 3.16 -14.35
N CYS A 363 -5.59 3.48 -14.45
CA CYS A 363 -6.56 2.60 -15.05
C CYS A 363 -6.31 2.38 -16.56
N HIS A 364 -5.84 3.43 -17.27
CA HIS A 364 -5.33 3.31 -18.64
C HIS A 364 -4.16 2.31 -18.74
N ASN A 365 -3.17 2.41 -17.84
CA ASN A 365 -1.99 1.54 -17.86
C ASN A 365 -2.36 0.07 -17.59
N ILE A 366 -3.30 -0.18 -16.69
CA ILE A 366 -3.84 -1.53 -16.42
C ILE A 366 -4.54 -2.06 -17.68
N ALA A 367 -5.42 -1.28 -18.29
CA ALA A 367 -6.14 -1.67 -19.51
C ALA A 367 -5.17 -1.97 -20.66
N LYS A 368 -4.17 -1.12 -20.85
CA LYS A 368 -3.11 -1.28 -21.85
C LYS A 368 -2.28 -2.54 -21.60
N SER A 369 -1.94 -2.84 -20.35
CA SER A 369 -1.20 -4.05 -19.98
C SER A 369 -1.96 -5.34 -20.34
N ILE A 370 -3.22 -5.44 -19.94
CA ILE A 370 -4.05 -6.63 -20.22
C ILE A 370 -4.29 -6.75 -21.74
N THR A 371 -4.62 -5.65 -22.40
CA THR A 371 -4.81 -5.63 -23.86
C THR A 371 -3.54 -6.07 -24.58
N ALA A 372 -2.38 -5.48 -24.23
CA ALA A 372 -1.12 -5.84 -24.83
C ALA A 372 -0.79 -7.31 -24.60
N TYR A 373 -1.08 -7.87 -23.42
CA TYR A 373 -0.87 -9.29 -23.16
C TYR A 373 -1.71 -10.17 -24.10
N VAL A 374 -3.03 -9.90 -24.19
CA VAL A 374 -3.94 -10.66 -25.06
C VAL A 374 -3.57 -10.51 -26.54
N MET A 375 -3.24 -9.30 -26.98
CA MET A 375 -2.84 -9.01 -28.37
C MET A 375 -1.40 -9.46 -28.68
N SER A 376 -0.51 -9.59 -27.68
CA SER A 376 0.88 -10.04 -27.88
C SER A 376 1.00 -11.53 -28.16
N GLY A 377 -0.01 -12.32 -27.78
CA GLY A 377 -0.18 -13.66 -28.34
C GLY A 377 -0.17 -13.59 -29.87
N GLN A 378 -0.93 -12.64 -30.44
CA GLN A 378 -1.09 -12.46 -31.88
C GLN A 378 0.22 -12.06 -32.58
N GLN A 379 1.12 -11.35 -31.88
CA GLN A 379 2.39 -10.84 -32.46
C GLN A 379 3.59 -11.79 -32.32
N ARG A 380 3.54 -12.81 -31.46
CA ARG A 380 4.65 -13.76 -31.24
C ARG A 380 4.49 -15.11 -31.95
N GLY A 381 3.46 -15.28 -32.77
CA GLY A 381 3.09 -16.60 -33.31
C GLY A 381 2.72 -17.61 -32.21
N GLN A 382 2.34 -17.13 -31.02
CA GLN A 382 1.96 -17.93 -29.84
C GLN A 382 0.56 -17.56 -29.32
N SER A 383 -0.22 -16.80 -30.08
CA SER A 383 -1.64 -16.66 -29.80
C SER A 383 -2.22 -18.02 -30.05
N MET A 384 -2.96 -18.49 -29.07
CA MET A 384 -3.97 -19.50 -29.28
C MET A 384 -4.78 -19.04 -30.51
N THR A 385 -4.54 -19.63 -31.68
CA THR A 385 -5.38 -19.43 -32.87
C THR A 385 -6.79 -19.90 -32.55
N ASP A 386 -7.79 -19.57 -33.38
CA ASP A 386 -9.14 -20.13 -33.19
C ASP A 386 -9.11 -21.67 -33.19
N GLU A 387 -8.19 -22.27 -33.95
CA GLU A 387 -7.92 -23.71 -33.97
C GLU A 387 -7.24 -24.20 -32.69
N ASP A 388 -6.24 -23.48 -32.16
CA ASP A 388 -5.63 -23.83 -30.87
C ASP A 388 -6.61 -23.66 -29.70
N TRP A 389 -7.54 -22.70 -29.79
CA TRP A 389 -8.58 -22.49 -28.79
C TRP A 389 -9.60 -23.62 -28.85
N GLN A 390 -10.06 -24.00 -30.04
CA GLN A 390 -10.92 -25.17 -30.23
C GLN A 390 -10.22 -26.46 -29.76
N THR A 391 -8.92 -26.59 -30.02
CA THR A 391 -8.10 -27.71 -29.53
C THR A 391 -7.99 -27.69 -28.01
N TRP A 392 -7.71 -26.55 -27.40
CA TRP A 392 -7.67 -26.40 -25.94
C TRP A 392 -9.04 -26.69 -25.30
N VAL A 393 -10.14 -26.22 -25.89
CA VAL A 393 -11.50 -26.55 -25.45
C VAL A 393 -11.74 -28.06 -25.57
N ALA A 394 -11.43 -28.69 -26.70
CA ALA A 394 -11.56 -30.13 -26.90
C ALA A 394 -10.73 -30.95 -25.89
N HIS A 395 -9.53 -30.48 -25.53
CA HIS A 395 -8.64 -31.13 -24.57
C HIS A 395 -9.06 -30.89 -23.11
N THR A 396 -9.60 -29.72 -22.77
CA THR A 396 -9.89 -29.31 -21.39
C THR A 396 -11.35 -29.52 -21.00
N HIS A 397 -12.27 -29.56 -21.97
CA HIS A 397 -13.71 -29.79 -21.79
C HIS A 397 -14.13 -31.21 -22.19
N ARG A 398 -13.21 -32.18 -22.12
CA ARG A 398 -13.53 -33.60 -22.28
C ARG A 398 -14.67 -34.01 -21.34
N PRO A 399 -15.57 -34.92 -21.74
CA PRO A 399 -16.70 -35.35 -20.90
C PRO A 399 -16.29 -35.74 -19.48
N LYS A 400 -15.15 -36.41 -19.32
CA LYS A 400 -14.59 -36.81 -18.01
C LYS A 400 -14.15 -35.62 -17.15
N VAL A 401 -13.60 -34.56 -17.75
CA VAL A 401 -13.16 -33.34 -17.04
C VAL A 401 -14.37 -32.48 -16.66
N GLN A 402 -15.32 -32.34 -17.57
CA GLN A 402 -16.59 -31.65 -17.29
C GLN A 402 -17.43 -32.38 -16.24
N ALA A 403 -17.51 -33.72 -16.30
CA ALA A 403 -18.16 -34.52 -15.25
C ALA A 403 -17.48 -34.34 -13.89
N ARG A 404 -16.13 -34.32 -13.84
CA ARG A 404 -15.39 -34.05 -12.60
C ARG A 404 -15.67 -32.65 -12.04
N ARG A 405 -15.71 -31.63 -12.90
CA ARG A 405 -16.05 -30.24 -12.51
C ARG A 405 -17.50 -30.12 -12.04
N GLY A 406 -18.44 -30.74 -12.76
CA GLY A 406 -19.85 -30.82 -12.38
C GLY A 406 -20.05 -31.52 -11.03
N ARG A 407 -19.32 -32.61 -10.78
CA ARG A 407 -19.32 -33.30 -9.48
C ARG A 407 -18.80 -32.41 -8.35
N LEU A 408 -17.67 -31.73 -8.56
CA LEU A 408 -17.11 -30.81 -7.55
C LEU A 408 -18.03 -29.60 -7.30
N GLY A 409 -18.63 -29.04 -8.35
CA GLY A 409 -19.63 -27.97 -8.23
C GLY A 409 -20.92 -28.44 -7.54
N GLY A 410 -21.35 -29.68 -7.79
CA GLY A 410 -22.49 -30.31 -7.12
C GLY A 410 -22.23 -30.52 -5.63
N LEU A 411 -21.03 -30.98 -5.25
CA LEU A 411 -20.60 -31.13 -3.86
C LEU A 411 -20.56 -29.78 -3.13
N ALA A 412 -19.98 -28.75 -3.76
CA ALA A 412 -19.92 -27.40 -3.19
C ALA A 412 -21.32 -26.79 -3.01
N LYS A 413 -22.21 -26.92 -4.01
CA LYS A 413 -23.62 -26.51 -3.90
C LYS A 413 -24.38 -27.32 -2.85
N GLY A 414 -24.07 -28.61 -2.71
CA GLY A 414 -24.63 -29.46 -1.67
C GLY A 414 -24.26 -28.96 -0.29
N ALA A 415 -22.96 -28.70 -0.04
CA ALA A 415 -22.48 -28.17 1.23
C ALA A 415 -23.11 -26.80 1.56
N ALA A 416 -23.13 -25.87 0.60
CA ALA A 416 -23.72 -24.54 0.77
C ALA A 416 -25.23 -24.58 1.09
N ASN A 417 -25.94 -25.60 0.61
CA ASN A 417 -27.37 -25.79 0.85
C ASN A 417 -27.68 -26.85 1.92
N ALA A 418 -26.69 -27.34 2.68
CA ALA A 418 -26.92 -28.38 3.69
C ALA A 418 -27.93 -27.91 4.75
N HIS A 419 -27.71 -26.72 5.31
CA HIS A 419 -28.63 -26.11 6.28
C HIS A 419 -30.02 -25.84 5.70
N LYS A 420 -30.09 -25.31 4.47
CA LYS A 420 -31.36 -25.05 3.78
C LYS A 420 -32.14 -26.33 3.51
N ARG A 421 -31.46 -27.46 3.29
CA ARG A 421 -32.09 -28.78 3.12
C ARG A 421 -32.72 -29.28 4.40
N THR A 422 -32.02 -29.17 5.54
CA THR A 422 -32.57 -29.54 6.84
C THR A 422 -33.79 -28.67 7.18
N MET A 423 -33.68 -27.34 7.03
CA MET A 423 -34.82 -26.44 7.24
C MET A 423 -35.99 -26.73 6.29
N ALA A 424 -35.72 -27.12 5.03
CA ALA A 424 -36.78 -27.46 4.10
C ALA A 424 -37.59 -28.68 4.54
N TRP A 425 -36.96 -29.65 5.20
CA TRP A 425 -37.66 -30.81 5.79
C TRP A 425 -38.48 -30.41 7.01
N GLU A 426 -37.91 -29.63 7.93
CA GLU A 426 -38.63 -29.12 9.12
C GLU A 426 -39.87 -28.31 8.74
N LEU A 427 -39.75 -27.42 7.74
CA LEU A 427 -40.87 -26.62 7.25
C LEU A 427 -41.91 -27.47 6.49
N ALA A 428 -41.48 -28.55 5.83
CA ALA A 428 -42.40 -29.49 5.20
C ALA A 428 -43.19 -30.31 6.22
N GLU A 429 -42.57 -30.72 7.34
CA GLU A 429 -43.25 -31.37 8.47
C GLU A 429 -44.28 -30.45 9.13
N GLN A 430 -44.03 -29.15 9.15
CA GLN A 430 -45.00 -28.12 9.57
C GLN A 430 -46.15 -27.90 8.55
N GLY A 431 -46.17 -28.64 7.44
CA GLY A 431 -47.25 -28.63 6.45
C GLY A 431 -47.13 -27.53 5.38
N LEU A 432 -46.00 -26.83 5.29
CA LEU A 432 -45.83 -25.79 4.26
C LEU A 432 -45.66 -26.39 2.87
N SER A 433 -46.27 -25.75 1.87
CA SER A 433 -46.07 -26.14 0.46
C SER A 433 -44.64 -25.85 -0.01
N ALA A 434 -44.14 -26.65 -0.96
CA ALA A 434 -42.80 -26.46 -1.53
C ALA A 434 -42.57 -25.05 -2.13
N ARG A 435 -43.62 -24.35 -2.57
CA ARG A 435 -43.54 -22.94 -3.02
C ARG A 435 -43.34 -21.97 -1.86
N ALA A 436 -44.00 -22.19 -0.73
CA ALA A 436 -43.85 -21.35 0.47
C ALA A 436 -42.46 -21.52 1.09
N ILE A 437 -41.98 -22.77 1.18
CA ILE A 437 -40.62 -23.10 1.65
C ILE A 437 -39.56 -22.44 0.75
N ALA A 438 -39.76 -22.52 -0.57
CA ALA A 438 -38.87 -21.90 -1.55
C ALA A 438 -38.76 -20.38 -1.40
N ALA A 439 -39.88 -19.70 -1.14
CA ALA A 439 -39.90 -18.26 -0.88
C ALA A 439 -39.18 -17.91 0.43
N GLN A 440 -39.32 -18.72 1.48
CA GLN A 440 -38.64 -18.48 2.77
C GLN A 440 -37.13 -18.74 2.72
N LEU A 441 -36.70 -19.77 1.98
CA LEU A 441 -35.28 -20.17 1.91
C LEU A 441 -34.51 -19.48 0.77
N ASP A 442 -35.18 -18.61 0.01
CA ASP A 442 -34.65 -17.93 -1.19
C ASP A 442 -34.01 -18.91 -2.18
N VAL A 443 -34.80 -19.92 -2.57
CA VAL A 443 -34.39 -20.96 -3.54
C VAL A 443 -35.57 -21.31 -4.45
N SER A 444 -35.32 -21.96 -5.58
CA SER A 444 -36.41 -22.35 -6.47
C SER A 444 -37.27 -23.48 -5.87
N ALA A 445 -38.59 -23.44 -6.10
CA ALA A 445 -39.51 -24.50 -5.69
C ALA A 445 -39.11 -25.89 -6.23
N MET A 446 -38.44 -25.92 -7.39
CA MET A 446 -37.90 -27.15 -7.96
C MET A 446 -36.71 -27.72 -7.17
N SER A 447 -35.90 -26.86 -6.53
CA SER A 447 -34.81 -27.29 -5.66
C SER A 447 -35.34 -27.88 -4.36
N VAL A 448 -36.33 -27.24 -3.74
CA VAL A 448 -37.02 -27.77 -2.55
C VAL A 448 -37.67 -29.12 -2.86
N SER A 449 -38.40 -29.23 -3.98
CA SER A 449 -39.03 -30.49 -4.40
C SER A 449 -38.02 -31.61 -4.68
N ARG A 450 -36.79 -31.28 -5.11
CA ARG A 450 -35.71 -32.28 -5.25
C ARG A 450 -35.16 -32.71 -3.89
N TRP A 451 -35.00 -31.78 -2.96
CA TRP A 451 -34.50 -32.09 -1.61
C TRP A 451 -35.45 -32.98 -0.80
N LEU A 452 -36.76 -32.78 -0.97
CA LEU A 452 -37.79 -33.58 -0.30
C LEU A 452 -38.01 -34.97 -0.94
N ARG A 453 -37.49 -35.21 -2.15
CA ARG A 453 -37.63 -36.49 -2.87
C ARG A 453 -36.47 -37.47 -2.68
N GLY A 454 -35.36 -37.02 -2.06
CA GLY A 454 -34.12 -37.79 -1.95
C GLY A 454 -33.15 -37.50 -3.09
#